data_AF-A0A2H5WMI0-F1
#
_entry.id   AF-A0A2H5WMI0-F1
#
_cell.length_a   1.000
_cell.length_b   1.000
_cell.length_c   1.000
_cell.angle_alpha   90.00
_cell.angle_beta   90.00
_cell.angle_gamma   90.00
#
_symmetry.space_group_name_H-M   'P 1'
#
loop_
_entity.id
_entity.type
_entity.pdbx_description
1 polymer ?
#
loop_
_entity_poly.entity_id
_entity_poly.type
_entity_poly.pdbx_seq_one_letter_code
_entity_poly.pdbx_strand_id
1 'polypeptide(L)' 'MESAAKVDELYEQYIRRLTPQQKRQLMEKLAHDLALQGEPAGETGCSLLHLVGLGAEIWQAMDAQQYVNALRDEWDHPQ' A
#
# COMPACT_ATOMS: atom_id res chain seq x y z
N MET A 1 -14.97 -15.07 -22.54
CA MET A 1 -15.88 -15.74 -21.57
C MET A 1 -15.25 -16.97 -20.93
N GLU A 2 -14.43 -17.76 -21.64
CA GLU A 2 -13.82 -19.00 -21.11
C GLU A 2 -12.85 -18.78 -19.92
N SER A 3 -12.15 -17.65 -19.84
CA SER A 3 -11.19 -17.40 -18.75
C SER A 3 -11.85 -17.15 -17.38
N ALA A 4 -13.04 -16.53 -17.36
CA ALA A 4 -13.77 -16.25 -16.12
C ALA A 4 -14.32 -17.55 -15.50
N ALA A 5 -14.86 -18.44 -16.33
CA ALA A 5 -15.35 -19.75 -15.90
C ALA A 5 -14.25 -20.61 -15.25
N LYS A 6 -13.02 -20.55 -15.77
CA LYS A 6 -11.86 -21.24 -15.17
C LYS A 6 -11.46 -20.68 -13.81
N VAL A 7 -11.59 -19.37 -13.60
CA VAL A 7 -11.28 -18.73 -12.30
C VAL A 7 -12.30 -19.15 -11.25
N ASP A 8 -13.59 -19.20 -11.61
CA ASP A 8 -14.66 -19.65 -10.71
C ASP A 8 -14.50 -21.13 -10.34
N GLU A 9 -14.11 -21.99 -11.29
CA GLU A 9 -13.80 -23.40 -11.02
C GLU A 9 -12.61 -23.57 -10.07
N LEU A 10 -11.53 -22.80 -10.25
CA LEU A 10 -10.37 -22.81 -9.35
C LEU A 10 -10.75 -22.31 -7.95
N TYR A 11 -11.62 -21.31 -7.87
CA TYR A 11 -12.13 -20.79 -6.61
C TYR A 11 -12.93 -21.85 -5.84
N GLU A 12 -13.87 -22.53 -6.51
CA GLU A 12 -14.69 -23.57 -5.90
C GLU A 12 -13.89 -24.83 -5.52
N GLN A 13 -12.97 -25.27 -6.37
CA GLN A 13 -12.21 -26.50 -6.12
C GLN A 13 -11.15 -26.34 -5.04
N TYR A 14 -10.41 -25.22 -5.05
CA TYR A 14 -9.24 -25.04 -4.20
C TYR A 14 -9.50 -23.98 -3.14
N ILE A 15 -9.90 -22.77 -3.51
CA ILE A 15 -9.95 -21.62 -2.59
C ILE A 15 -11.06 -21.77 -1.55
N ARG A 16 -12.21 -22.34 -1.90
CA ARG A 16 -13.35 -22.50 -0.98
C ARG A 16 -13.02 -23.37 0.23
N ARG A 17 -12.21 -24.41 0.03
CA ARG A 17 -11.80 -25.40 1.06
C ARG A 17 -10.70 -24.92 2.00
N LEU A 18 -10.03 -23.81 1.66
CA LEU A 18 -8.99 -23.23 2.52
C LEU A 18 -9.60 -22.68 3.82
N THR A 19 -8.85 -22.81 4.91
CA THR A 19 -9.17 -22.13 6.16
C THR A 19 -9.02 -20.60 5.99
N PRO A 20 -9.67 -19.79 6.83
CA PRO A 20 -9.56 -18.32 6.76
C PRO A 20 -8.12 -17.80 6.81
N GLN A 21 -7.23 -18.48 7.54
CA GLN A 21 -5.81 -18.13 7.61
C GLN A 21 -5.08 -18.41 6.29
N GLN A 22 -5.35 -19.55 5.66
CA GLN A 22 -4.75 -19.89 4.37
C GLN A 22 -5.26 -18.97 3.25
N LYS A 23 -6.54 -18.57 3.29
CA LYS A 23 -7.10 -17.58 2.36
C LYS A 23 -6.38 -16.24 2.46
N ARG A 24 -6.07 -15.79 3.68
CA ARG A 24 -5.28 -14.57 3.91
C ARG A 24 -3.87 -14.69 3.36
N GLN A 25 -3.17 -15.80 3.62
CA GLN A 25 -1.84 -16.03 3.05
C GLN A 25 -1.85 -16.11 1.52
N LEU A 26 -2.90 -16.68 0.92
CA LEU A 26 -3.06 -16.70 -0.53
C LEU A 26 -3.26 -15.30 -1.08
N MET A 27 -4.06 -14.47 -0.40
CA MET A 27 -4.29 -13.08 -0.78
C MET A 27 -3.00 -12.25 -0.71
N GLU A 28 -2.18 -12.43 0.33
CA GLU A 28 -0.87 -11.79 0.46
C GLU A 28 0.07 -12.18 -0.68
N LYS A 29 0.15 -13.49 -1.01
CA LYS A 29 0.95 -13.99 -2.13
C LYS A 29 0.47 -13.43 -3.46
N LEU A 30 -0.84 -13.41 -3.69
CA LEU A 30 -1.41 -12.88 -4.93
C LEU A 30 -1.19 -11.38 -5.05
N ALA A 31 -1.36 -10.62 -3.96
CA ALA A 31 -1.07 -9.19 -3.95
C ALA A 31 0.41 -8.91 -4.23
N HIS A 32 1.31 -9.71 -3.66
CA HIS A 32 2.74 -9.60 -3.93
C HIS A 32 3.09 -9.94 -5.39
N ASP A 33 2.57 -11.04 -5.93
CA ASP A 33 2.78 -11.44 -7.32
C ASP A 33 2.25 -10.38 -8.29
N LEU A 34 1.06 -9.83 -8.04
CA LEU A 34 0.49 -8.75 -8.85
C LEU A 34 1.30 -7.45 -8.74
N ALA A 35 1.87 -7.14 -7.57
CA ALA A 35 2.76 -5.99 -7.40
C ALA A 35 4.09 -6.18 -8.14
N LEU A 36 4.60 -7.41 -8.23
CA LEU A 36 5.79 -7.76 -9.02
C LEU A 36 5.51 -7.82 -10.52
N GLN A 37 4.27 -8.14 -10.91
CA GLN A 37 3.79 -8.17 -12.29
C GLN A 37 3.26 -6.82 -12.78
N GLY A 38 3.22 -5.81 -11.90
CA GLY A 38 2.89 -4.42 -12.21
C GLY A 38 3.89 -3.79 -13.19
N GLU A 39 3.54 -3.96 -14.47
CA GLU A 39 3.92 -3.22 -15.67
C GLU A 39 5.27 -3.51 -16.39
N PRO A 40 5.23 -3.71 -17.72
CA PRO A 40 6.41 -3.80 -18.58
C PRO A 40 7.04 -2.42 -18.74
N ALA A 41 8.15 -2.12 -18.08
CA ALA A 41 9.18 -1.10 -18.40
C ALA A 41 8.77 0.22 -19.12
N GLY A 42 7.53 0.70 -18.96
CA GLY A 42 6.94 1.71 -19.83
C GLY A 42 6.45 2.92 -19.06
N GLU A 43 5.55 2.75 -18.11
CA GLU A 43 4.97 3.87 -17.36
C GLU A 43 4.61 3.36 -15.95
N THR A 44 4.78 4.20 -14.92
CA THR A 44 4.45 3.91 -13.51
C THR A 44 5.37 2.97 -12.72
N GLY A 45 6.69 3.19 -12.83
CA GLY A 45 7.45 3.16 -11.57
C GLY A 45 6.79 4.16 -10.62
N CYS A 46 6.45 3.78 -9.38
CA CYS A 46 5.95 4.68 -8.34
C CYS A 46 6.91 5.87 -8.22
N SER A 47 6.69 6.89 -9.03
CA SER A 47 7.56 8.04 -9.10
C SER A 47 7.36 8.78 -7.80
N LEU A 48 8.46 9.14 -7.14
CA LEU A 48 8.43 9.97 -5.94
C LEU A 48 7.57 11.23 -6.15
N LEU A 49 7.43 11.67 -7.41
CA LEU A 49 6.57 12.77 -7.84
C LEU A 49 5.07 12.54 -7.60
N HIS A 50 4.56 11.30 -7.56
CA HIS A 50 3.19 11.01 -7.14
C HIS A 50 2.96 11.23 -5.64
N LEU A 51 4.02 11.22 -4.83
CA LEU A 51 3.95 11.47 -3.39
C LEU A 51 4.07 12.98 -3.05
N VAL A 52 4.35 13.83 -4.04
CA VAL A 52 4.40 15.28 -3.86
C VAL A 52 3.00 15.80 -3.55
N GLY A 53 2.84 16.44 -2.39
CA GLY A 53 1.57 17.03 -1.96
C GLY A 53 0.71 16.12 -1.07
N LEU A 54 1.04 14.84 -0.93
CA LEU A 54 0.29 13.88 -0.09
C LEU A 54 0.31 14.25 1.42
N GLY A 55 1.24 15.09 1.85
CA GLY A 55 1.25 15.66 3.20
C GLY A 55 0.49 16.99 3.32
N ALA A 56 0.27 17.73 2.24
CA ALA A 56 -0.19 19.13 2.31
C ALA A 56 -1.54 19.25 3.04
N GLU A 57 -2.47 18.32 2.79
CA GLU A 57 -3.79 18.27 3.45
C GLU A 57 -3.67 17.97 4.96
N ILE A 58 -2.71 17.14 5.36
CA ILE A 58 -2.45 16.82 6.77
C ILE A 58 -1.86 18.04 7.49
N TRP A 59 -0.97 18.77 6.83
CA TRP A 59 -0.29 19.94 7.40
C TRP A 59 -1.15 21.22 7.41
N GLN A 60 -2.24 21.29 6.64
CA GLN A 60 -3.10 22.50 6.59
C GLN A 60 -3.76 22.86 7.93
N ALA A 61 -4.06 21.87 8.77
CA ALA A 61 -4.69 22.10 10.07
C ALA A 61 -3.67 22.38 11.19
N MET A 62 -2.37 22.34 10.89
CA MET A 62 -1.29 22.47 11.86
C MET A 62 -0.44 23.69 11.56
N ASP A 63 -0.06 24.45 12.60
CA ASP A 63 0.97 25.47 12.45
C ASP A 63 2.34 24.77 12.34
N ALA A 64 2.85 24.69 11.10
CA ALA A 64 4.14 24.07 10.81
C ALA A 64 5.30 24.78 11.55
N GLN A 65 5.21 26.10 11.75
CA GLN A 65 6.25 26.86 12.44
C GLN A 65 6.24 26.55 13.93
N GLN A 66 5.06 26.44 14.53
CA GLN A 66 4.93 26.02 15.93
C GLN A 66 5.50 24.61 16.14
N TYR A 67 5.20 23.67 15.24
CA TYR A 67 5.71 22.30 15.32
C TYR A 67 7.25 22.25 15.25
N VAL A 68 7.85 23.01 14.33
CA VAL A 68 9.32 23.11 14.22
C VAL A 68 9.94 23.74 15.46
N ASN A 69 9.30 24.76 16.03
CA ASN A 69 9.80 25.40 17.26
C ASN A 69 9.80 24.42 18.43
N ALA A 70 8.73 23.64 18.62
CA ALA A 70 8.65 22.62 19.67
C ALA A 70 9.74 21.55 19.53
N LEU A 71 9.97 21.06 18.31
CA LEU A 71 11.05 20.12 18.03
C LEU A 71 12.44 20.71 18.32
N ARG A 72 12.66 22.00 18.05
CA ARG A 72 13.94 22.64 18.32
C ARG A 72 14.17 22.85 19.81
N ASP A 73 13.12 23.22 20.55
CA ASP A 73 13.17 23.34 22.00
C ASP A 73 13.49 21.99 22.67
N GLU A 74 12.97 20.87 22.15
CA GLU A 74 13.32 19.51 22.62
C GLU A 74 14.81 19.17 22.41
N TRP A 75 15.44 19.69 21.36
CA TRP A 75 16.85 19.45 21.05
C TRP A 75 17.79 20.37 21.83
N ASP A 76 17.36 21.61 22.08
CA ASP A 76 18.10 22.59 22.88
C ASP A 76 18.00 22.27 24.39
N HIS A 77 16.95 21.57 24.81
CA HIS A 77 16.73 21.10 26.18
C HIS A 77 16.45 19.59 26.23
N PRO A 78 17.48 18.75 26.01
CA PRO A 78 17.32 17.31 26.16
C PRO A 78 16.93 16.96 27.60
N GLN A 79 15.89 16.13 27.75
CA GLN A 79 15.46 15.60 29.05
C GLN A 79 16.51 14.68 29.67
#